data_AF-A0A2A7URU2-F1
#
_entry.id   AF-A0A2A7URU2-F1
#
_cell.length_a   1.000
_cell.length_b   1.000
_cell.length_c   1.000
_cell.angle_alpha   90.00
_cell.angle_beta   90.00
_cell.angle_gamma   90.00
#
_symmetry.space_group_name_H-M   'P 1'
#
loop_
_entity.id
_entity.type
_entity.pdbx_description
1 polymer ?
#
loop_
_entity_poly.entity_id
_entity_poly.type
_entity_poly.pdbx_seq_one_letter_code
_entity_poly.pdbx_strand_id
1 'polypeptide(L)'
;MAMSPEAVAEFMRRAAQSKREARPHYVDEDTEKALRTRGDTLIDLSLARYSWHRAVVSELFQSSAPDSPIRLACLANRSLPEFPSCLIGEEPGPMAEWLLSASSNELRALLENPTLTNPFLYGLLERKQGWESIDDDHLRHFVSFLDLSPQMRMPSPDFSLVNENKVLEAAWKLAETVPATEAWAFTLGHLFEQLETDYVSIEKPLVIAARWHVAPDDAEANERQAMAHRNGSLGNWERVRKGLARLALRVESLDSMLASDDIAFRAAAYSMERLNAKQLRAGYKKDGELLLVEAIGNMRLWQTRVTRRTLRDFVWDDQTSNAIDRYHRKEQEVRKKHPKWFDYEFGGQAMDDGNADNPFPATKADIFTLSSQLNHNAIGLNDIVPVLRALGNRTSWIWCFSLGALVASVLHF
;
A
#
# COMPACT_ATOMS: atom_id res chain seq x y z
N MET A 1 -32.15 29.85 29.15
CA MET A 1 -32.22 28.37 29.18
C MET A 1 -30.88 27.86 28.67
N ALA A 2 -30.22 26.96 29.40
CA ALA A 2 -29.01 26.32 28.91
C ALA A 2 -29.37 25.38 27.74
N MET A 3 -28.52 25.30 26.71
CA MET A 3 -28.71 24.37 25.59
C MET A 3 -28.75 22.91 26.09
N SER A 4 -29.52 22.05 25.43
CA SER A 4 -29.50 20.61 25.74
C SER A 4 -28.12 20.01 25.43
N PRO A 5 -27.73 18.89 26.06
CA PRO A 5 -26.48 18.19 25.76
C PRO A 5 -26.30 17.89 24.26
N GLU A 6 -27.36 17.45 23.58
CA GLU A 6 -27.35 17.15 22.14
C GLU A 6 -27.12 18.41 21.30
N ALA A 7 -27.75 19.52 21.70
CA ALA A 7 -27.57 20.79 21.02
C ALA A 7 -26.14 21.32 21.20
N VAL A 8 -25.53 21.14 22.37
CA VAL A 8 -24.11 21.46 22.63
C VAL A 8 -23.21 20.58 21.77
N ALA A 9 -23.42 19.27 21.77
CA ALA A 9 -22.63 18.31 21.00
C ALA A 9 -22.64 18.62 19.50
N GLU A 10 -23.82 18.88 18.95
CA GLU A 10 -24.00 19.23 17.54
C GLU A 10 -23.36 20.59 17.22
N PHE A 11 -23.48 21.56 18.13
CA PHE A 11 -22.83 22.85 17.98
C PHE A 11 -21.30 22.72 17.94
N MET A 12 -20.70 22.00 18.88
CA MET A 12 -19.25 21.78 18.96
C MET A 12 -18.72 21.08 17.71
N ARG A 13 -19.43 20.05 17.24
CA ARG A 13 -19.10 19.32 16.02
C ARG A 13 -19.11 20.23 14.79
N ARG A 14 -20.15 21.07 14.65
CA ARG A 14 -20.25 22.04 13.53
C ARG A 14 -19.16 23.09 13.60
N ALA A 15 -18.86 23.63 14.78
CA ALA A 15 -17.80 24.62 14.96
C ALA A 15 -16.42 24.07 14.56
N ALA A 16 -16.11 22.82 14.94
CA ALA A 16 -14.88 22.15 14.51
C ALA A 16 -14.82 21.91 12.99
N GLN A 17 -15.96 21.61 12.34
CA GLN A 17 -16.04 21.45 10.88
C GLN A 17 -15.91 22.78 10.14
N SER A 18 -16.57 23.85 10.60
CA SER A 18 -16.60 25.15 9.93
C SER A 18 -15.26 25.88 9.91
N LYS A 19 -14.31 25.54 10.80
CA LYS A 19 -12.93 26.04 10.68
C LYS A 19 -12.22 25.57 9.43
N ARG A 20 -12.51 24.35 8.97
CA ARG A 20 -11.99 23.90 7.66
C ARG A 20 -12.51 24.77 6.52
N GLU A 21 -13.57 25.55 6.76
CA GLU A 21 -14.29 26.38 5.79
C GLU A 21 -14.19 27.89 6.08
N ALA A 22 -13.23 28.33 6.93
CA ALA A 22 -12.85 29.73 7.15
C ALA A 22 -13.92 30.67 7.77
N ARG A 23 -14.83 30.18 8.63
CA ARG A 23 -15.72 31.06 9.43
C ARG A 23 -15.50 30.91 10.95
N PRO A 24 -15.16 31.99 11.68
CA PRO A 24 -14.91 31.93 13.12
C PRO A 24 -16.21 32.15 13.91
N HIS A 25 -16.86 31.07 14.33
CA HIS A 25 -17.76 31.09 15.47
C HIS A 25 -17.03 30.39 16.63
N TYR A 26 -16.16 31.14 17.31
CA TYR A 26 -15.39 30.61 18.43
C TYR A 26 -16.22 30.60 19.70
N VAL A 27 -16.23 29.46 20.39
CA VAL A 27 -16.58 29.41 21.80
C VAL A 27 -15.34 29.84 22.57
N ASP A 28 -15.47 30.83 23.44
CA ASP A 28 -14.37 31.19 24.34
C ASP A 28 -14.10 30.11 25.38
N GLU A 29 -12.91 30.15 25.97
CA GLU A 29 -12.46 29.15 26.94
C GLU A 29 -13.35 29.09 28.18
N ASP A 30 -13.84 30.25 28.64
CA ASP A 30 -14.71 30.34 29.82
C ASP A 30 -16.05 29.66 29.59
N THR A 31 -16.59 29.75 28.37
CA THR A 31 -17.81 29.06 27.98
C THR A 31 -17.60 27.54 27.92
N GLU A 32 -16.48 27.05 27.38
CA GLU A 32 -16.19 25.61 27.40
C GLU A 32 -15.96 25.08 28.81
N LYS A 33 -15.28 25.85 29.67
CA LYS A 33 -15.16 25.54 31.11
C LYS A 33 -16.54 25.47 31.76
N ALA A 34 -17.41 26.45 31.52
CA ALA A 34 -18.77 26.45 32.03
C ALA A 34 -19.58 25.24 31.55
N LEU A 35 -19.45 24.85 30.27
CA LEU A 35 -20.08 23.65 29.74
C LEU A 35 -19.61 22.39 30.47
N ARG A 36 -18.30 22.25 30.73
CA ARG A 36 -17.74 21.12 31.48
C ARG A 36 -18.25 21.03 32.92
N THR A 37 -18.48 22.17 33.60
CA THR A 37 -19.02 22.16 34.98
C THR A 37 -20.42 21.51 35.08
N ARG A 38 -21.11 21.30 33.96
CA ARG A 38 -22.40 20.60 33.94
C ARG A 38 -22.30 19.11 34.26
N GLY A 39 -21.12 18.49 34.11
CA GLY A 39 -20.89 17.08 34.42
C GLY A 39 -21.72 16.11 33.57
N ASP A 40 -22.04 16.49 32.34
CA ASP A 40 -22.80 15.68 31.39
C ASP A 40 -21.84 14.95 30.44
N THR A 41 -21.93 13.62 30.39
CA THR A 41 -21.02 12.77 29.61
C THR A 41 -21.02 13.10 28.11
N LEU A 42 -22.15 13.49 27.53
CA LEU A 42 -22.21 13.82 26.10
C LEU A 42 -21.55 15.17 25.83
N ILE A 43 -21.70 16.13 26.75
CA ILE A 43 -20.98 17.41 26.69
C ILE A 43 -19.48 17.16 26.84
N ASP A 44 -19.05 16.38 27.82
CA ASP A 44 -17.62 16.08 28.04
C ASP A 44 -17.00 15.34 26.85
N LEU A 45 -17.71 14.38 26.26
CA LEU A 45 -17.26 13.70 25.04
C LEU A 45 -17.12 14.67 23.86
N SER A 46 -18.05 15.62 23.74
CA SER A 46 -18.04 16.62 22.67
C SER A 46 -16.91 17.63 22.85
N LEU A 47 -16.68 18.09 24.09
CA LEU A 47 -15.54 18.92 24.45
C LEU A 47 -14.24 18.15 24.17
N ALA A 48 -14.09 16.93 24.68
CA ALA A 48 -12.92 16.09 24.45
C ALA A 48 -12.59 15.95 22.97
N ARG A 49 -13.59 15.71 22.11
CA ARG A 49 -13.39 15.47 20.68
C ARG A 49 -13.18 16.73 19.84
N TYR A 50 -13.80 17.84 20.21
CA TYR A 50 -13.94 19.00 19.31
C TYR A 50 -13.45 20.32 19.89
N SER A 51 -13.18 20.41 21.20
CA SER A 51 -12.62 21.60 21.86
C SER A 51 -11.22 21.93 21.34
N TRP A 52 -10.89 23.21 21.43
CA TRP A 52 -9.67 23.81 20.92
C TRP A 52 -8.83 24.39 22.04
N HIS A 53 -9.44 24.51 23.22
CA HIS A 53 -8.80 25.07 24.39
C HIS A 53 -8.06 23.97 25.11
N ARG A 54 -6.73 24.02 24.99
CA ARG A 54 -5.78 23.07 25.59
C ARG A 54 -6.14 22.75 27.04
N ALA A 55 -6.44 23.76 27.84
CA ALA A 55 -6.75 23.61 29.26
C ALA A 55 -7.95 22.69 29.49
N VAL A 56 -9.04 22.85 28.73
CA VAL A 56 -10.26 22.05 28.86
C VAL A 56 -10.00 20.59 28.49
N VAL A 57 -9.36 20.34 27.34
CA VAL A 57 -9.09 18.97 26.87
C VAL A 57 -8.07 18.25 27.75
N SER A 58 -7.04 18.97 28.23
CA SER A 58 -6.02 18.41 29.13
C SER A 58 -6.62 17.99 30.46
N GLU A 59 -7.50 18.81 31.03
CA GLU A 59 -8.15 18.46 32.29
C GLU A 59 -9.10 17.26 32.12
N LEU A 60 -9.86 17.19 31.01
CA LEU A 60 -10.67 16.02 30.67
C LEU A 60 -9.83 14.75 30.51
N PHE A 61 -8.68 14.85 29.82
CA PHE A 61 -7.79 13.72 29.63
C PHE A 61 -7.22 13.21 30.95
N GLN A 62 -6.72 14.12 31.80
CA GLN A 62 -6.13 13.79 33.09
C GLN A 62 -7.15 13.26 34.11
N SER A 63 -8.37 13.78 34.11
CA SER A 63 -9.43 13.33 35.03
C SER A 63 -10.11 12.03 34.59
N SER A 64 -9.98 11.65 33.32
CA SER A 64 -10.63 10.46 32.77
C SER A 64 -9.79 9.21 32.96
N ALA A 65 -10.45 8.09 33.26
CA ALA A 65 -9.79 6.79 33.36
C ALA A 65 -9.14 6.39 32.01
N PRO A 66 -8.02 5.63 32.04
CA PRO A 66 -7.45 4.98 30.87
C PRO A 66 -8.52 4.24 30.06
N ASP A 67 -8.39 4.22 28.73
CA ASP A 67 -9.35 3.58 27.80
C ASP A 67 -10.79 4.14 27.78
N SER A 68 -11.12 5.11 28.61
CA SER A 68 -12.47 5.67 28.63
C SER A 68 -12.80 6.39 27.32
N PRO A 69 -14.08 6.43 26.89
CA PRO A 69 -14.48 7.12 25.67
C PRO A 69 -14.07 8.59 25.61
N ILE A 70 -14.07 9.28 26.75
CA ILE A 70 -13.64 10.69 26.86
C ILE A 70 -12.14 10.79 26.58
N ARG A 71 -11.31 9.93 27.20
CA ARG A 71 -9.86 9.95 27.03
C ARG A 71 -9.45 9.61 25.60
N LEU A 72 -10.09 8.61 24.99
CA LEU A 72 -9.90 8.28 23.56
C LEU A 72 -10.37 9.43 22.64
N ALA A 73 -11.45 10.13 23.00
CA ALA A 73 -11.92 11.28 22.26
C ALA A 73 -10.93 12.46 22.32
N CYS A 74 -10.28 12.70 23.47
CA CYS A 74 -9.19 13.67 23.61
C CYS A 74 -8.02 13.33 22.68
N LEU A 75 -7.58 12.06 22.65
CA LEU A 75 -6.45 11.62 21.81
C LEU A 75 -6.75 11.75 20.31
N ALA A 76 -8.01 11.61 19.91
CA ALA A 76 -8.41 11.72 18.53
C ALA A 76 -9.02 13.09 18.18
N ASN A 77 -8.82 14.10 19.04
CA ASN A 77 -9.18 15.49 18.80
C ASN A 77 -8.24 16.13 17.77
N ARG A 78 -8.81 16.67 16.69
CA ARG A 78 -8.08 17.25 15.55
C ARG A 78 -8.05 18.78 15.57
N SER A 79 -8.65 19.39 16.58
CA SER A 79 -8.76 20.84 16.72
C SER A 79 -7.57 21.46 17.46
N LEU A 80 -6.83 20.66 18.23
CA LEU A 80 -5.72 21.12 19.04
C LEU A 80 -4.45 21.37 18.19
N PRO A 81 -3.75 22.51 18.40
CA PRO A 81 -2.41 22.71 17.86
C PRO A 81 -1.39 21.85 18.61
N GLU A 82 -0.22 21.61 18.00
CA GLU A 82 0.95 21.02 18.68
C GLU A 82 0.63 19.71 19.43
N PHE A 83 -0.02 18.77 18.74
CA PHE A 83 -0.42 17.49 19.34
C PHE A 83 0.75 16.47 19.28
N PRO A 84 1.04 15.68 20.33
CA PRO A 84 0.26 15.50 21.56
C PRO A 84 0.78 16.32 22.74
N SER A 85 1.80 17.17 22.56
CA SER A 85 2.43 17.91 23.65
C SER A 85 1.48 18.86 24.37
N CYS A 86 0.51 19.40 23.65
CA CYS A 86 -0.56 20.20 24.25
C CYS A 86 -1.38 19.42 25.30
N LEU A 87 -1.51 18.09 25.15
CA LEU A 87 -2.33 17.23 26.00
C LEU A 87 -1.56 16.63 27.18
N ILE A 88 -0.34 16.16 26.91
CA ILE A 88 0.43 15.32 27.83
C ILE A 88 1.55 16.12 28.53
N GLY A 89 2.09 17.12 27.84
CA GLY A 89 3.25 17.89 28.28
C GLY A 89 4.21 18.16 27.13
N GLU A 90 4.94 19.27 27.21
CA GLU A 90 5.90 19.68 26.16
C GLU A 90 7.22 18.92 26.24
N GLU A 91 7.58 18.46 27.44
CA GLU A 91 8.81 17.73 27.67
C GLU A 91 8.67 16.23 27.34
N PRO A 92 9.73 15.58 26.84
CA PRO A 92 9.74 14.14 26.56
C PRO A 92 9.44 13.25 27.77
N GLY A 93 9.83 13.66 28.98
CA GLY A 93 9.65 12.87 30.20
C GLY A 93 8.18 12.48 30.49
N PRO A 94 7.25 13.45 30.67
CA PRO A 94 5.83 13.15 30.85
C PRO A 94 5.21 12.33 29.71
N MET A 95 5.66 12.56 28.47
CA MET A 95 5.19 11.78 27.32
C MET A 95 5.68 10.33 27.38
N ALA A 96 6.94 10.10 27.73
CA ALA A 96 7.50 8.78 27.93
C ALA A 96 6.79 8.03 29.06
N GLU A 97 6.57 8.69 30.21
CA GLU A 97 5.83 8.11 31.33
C GLU A 97 4.41 7.70 30.93
N TRP A 98 3.69 8.55 30.19
CA TRP A 98 2.37 8.18 29.69
C TRP A 98 2.43 6.99 28.72
N LEU A 99 3.36 6.99 27.76
CA LEU A 99 3.51 5.90 26.78
C LEU A 99 3.76 4.54 27.45
N LEU A 100 4.51 4.50 28.55
CA LEU A 100 4.75 3.27 29.32
C LEU A 100 3.46 2.69 29.93
N SER A 101 2.43 3.51 30.13
CA SER A 101 1.13 3.12 30.70
C SER A 101 0.00 3.05 29.67
N ALA A 102 0.23 3.52 28.44
CA ALA A 102 -0.80 3.67 27.43
C ALA A 102 -1.29 2.31 26.93
N SER A 103 -2.62 2.17 26.82
CA SER A 103 -3.23 0.97 26.26
C SER A 103 -3.11 0.93 24.74
N SER A 104 -3.37 -0.24 24.13
CA SER A 104 -3.43 -0.36 22.67
C SER A 104 -4.52 0.51 22.04
N ASN A 105 -5.65 0.78 22.70
CA ASN A 105 -6.67 1.67 22.16
C ASN A 105 -6.23 3.13 22.21
N GLU A 106 -5.51 3.53 23.26
CA GLU A 106 -4.96 4.88 23.37
C GLU A 106 -3.88 5.12 22.31
N LEU A 107 -2.96 4.18 22.13
CA LEU A 107 -1.93 4.24 21.07
C LEU A 107 -2.56 4.32 19.68
N ARG A 108 -3.60 3.51 19.44
CA ARG A 108 -4.36 3.56 18.20
C ARG A 108 -5.04 4.91 17.99
N ALA A 109 -5.72 5.44 19.00
CA ALA A 109 -6.40 6.74 18.93
C ALA A 109 -5.40 7.89 18.68
N LEU A 110 -4.23 7.84 19.32
CA LEU A 110 -3.12 8.77 19.12
C LEU A 110 -2.62 8.72 17.66
N LEU A 111 -2.29 7.53 17.16
CA LEU A 111 -1.65 7.35 15.85
C LEU A 111 -2.63 7.57 14.69
N GLU A 112 -3.92 7.27 14.86
CA GLU A 112 -4.95 7.62 13.86
C GLU A 112 -5.23 9.15 13.78
N ASN A 113 -4.65 9.95 14.69
CA ASN A 113 -4.83 11.40 14.69
C ASN A 113 -3.89 12.08 13.67
N PRO A 114 -4.42 12.70 12.59
CA PRO A 114 -3.61 13.35 11.57
C PRO A 114 -2.88 14.62 12.05
N THR A 115 -3.21 15.16 13.24
CA THR A 115 -2.54 16.35 13.79
C THR A 115 -1.35 16.01 14.67
N LEU A 116 -1.04 14.72 14.85
CA LEU A 116 0.17 14.28 15.52
C LEU A 116 1.39 14.93 14.87
N THR A 117 2.31 15.44 15.67
CA THR A 117 3.44 16.22 15.16
C THR A 117 4.68 15.36 14.92
N ASN A 118 5.42 15.68 13.86
CA ASN A 118 6.64 14.95 13.50
C ASN A 118 7.72 14.98 14.58
N PRO A 119 7.97 16.09 15.32
CA PRO A 119 8.99 16.12 16.37
C PRO A 119 8.76 15.05 17.45
N PHE A 120 7.51 14.78 17.81
CA PHE A 120 7.17 13.70 18.74
C PHE A 120 7.57 12.33 18.18
N LEU A 121 7.11 11.98 16.98
CA LEU A 121 7.40 10.68 16.37
C LEU A 121 8.90 10.50 16.11
N TYR A 122 9.54 11.51 15.54
CA TYR A 122 10.97 11.50 15.26
C TYR A 122 11.80 11.36 16.54
N GLY A 123 11.48 12.14 17.59
CA GLY A 123 12.20 12.07 18.86
C GLY A 123 12.09 10.69 19.52
N LEU A 124 10.87 10.12 19.54
CA LEU A 124 10.62 8.79 20.07
C LEU A 124 11.36 7.69 19.29
N LEU A 125 11.32 7.72 17.96
CA LEU A 125 11.95 6.70 17.11
C LEU A 125 13.49 6.79 17.15
N GLU A 126 14.06 8.00 17.27
CA GLU A 126 15.50 8.15 17.46
C GLU A 126 15.98 7.79 18.88
N ARG A 127 15.07 7.74 19.86
CA ARG A 127 15.34 7.46 21.28
C ARG A 127 16.39 8.40 21.89
N LYS A 128 16.39 9.68 21.50
CA LYS A 128 17.31 10.69 22.04
C LYS A 128 16.54 11.74 22.82
N GLN A 129 17.19 12.39 23.79
CA GLN A 129 16.65 13.57 24.49
C GLN A 129 15.41 13.24 25.33
N GLY A 130 15.50 12.32 26.29
CA GLY A 130 14.45 12.05 27.27
C GLY A 130 13.52 10.88 26.92
N TRP A 131 13.79 10.18 25.82
CA TRP A 131 13.10 8.93 25.42
C TRP A 131 13.88 7.67 25.82
N GLU A 132 15.03 7.82 26.48
CA GLU A 132 15.92 6.70 26.85
C GLU A 132 15.30 5.77 27.90
N SER A 133 14.28 6.23 28.63
CA SER A 133 13.54 5.44 29.62
C SER A 133 12.60 4.40 29.01
N ILE A 134 12.29 4.51 27.72
CA ILE A 134 11.42 3.55 27.02
C ILE A 134 12.26 2.34 26.63
N ASP A 135 11.95 1.19 27.24
CA ASP A 135 12.56 -0.07 26.88
C ASP A 135 12.11 -0.56 25.49
N ASP A 136 12.83 -1.57 24.99
CA ASP A 136 12.62 -2.07 23.64
C ASP A 136 11.24 -2.72 23.45
N ASP A 137 10.63 -3.29 24.50
CA ASP A 137 9.33 -3.93 24.39
C ASP A 137 8.20 -2.90 24.28
N HIS A 138 8.25 -1.83 25.08
CA HIS A 138 7.31 -0.71 24.97
C HIS A 138 7.47 0.01 23.64
N LEU A 139 8.70 0.26 23.19
CA LEU A 139 8.94 0.85 21.88
C LEU A 139 8.40 -0.05 20.77
N ARG A 140 8.66 -1.36 20.82
CA ARG A 140 8.14 -2.32 19.84
C ARG A 140 6.61 -2.34 19.82
N HIS A 141 5.98 -2.28 20.98
CA HIS A 141 4.52 -2.20 21.08
C HIS A 141 3.99 -0.94 20.39
N PHE A 142 4.59 0.22 20.65
CA PHE A 142 4.26 1.46 19.95
C PHE A 142 4.44 1.34 18.43
N VAL A 143 5.59 0.85 17.98
CA VAL A 143 5.94 0.70 16.56
C VAL A 143 4.98 -0.24 15.83
N SER A 144 4.37 -1.21 16.53
CA SER A 144 3.38 -2.13 15.94
C SER A 144 2.07 -1.47 15.49
N PHE A 145 1.82 -0.22 15.91
CA PHE A 145 0.67 0.59 15.48
C PHE A 145 1.06 1.74 14.55
N LEU A 146 2.35 1.91 14.25
CA LEU A 146 2.84 3.10 13.56
C LEU A 146 2.26 3.19 12.13
N ASP A 147 1.90 2.07 11.51
CA ASP A 147 1.24 1.99 10.20
C ASP A 147 -0.14 2.70 10.15
N LEU A 148 -0.76 2.94 11.31
CA LEU A 148 -2.01 3.70 11.44
C LEU A 148 -1.78 5.20 11.26
N SER A 149 -0.55 5.69 11.47
CA SER A 149 -0.23 7.10 11.30
C SER A 149 -0.31 7.50 9.83
N PRO A 150 -1.09 8.54 9.49
CA PRO A 150 -1.14 9.07 8.12
C PRO A 150 0.24 9.46 7.58
N GLN A 151 1.16 9.86 8.46
CA GLN A 151 2.53 10.25 8.11
C GLN A 151 3.37 9.08 7.58
N MET A 152 3.03 7.82 7.91
CA MET A 152 3.76 6.66 7.40
C MET A 152 3.40 6.31 5.94
N ARG A 153 2.25 6.77 5.46
CA ARG A 153 1.68 6.38 4.15
C ARG A 153 1.75 7.47 3.09
N MET A 154 1.78 8.73 3.50
CA MET A 154 1.81 9.86 2.57
C MET A 154 2.92 10.82 2.96
N PRO A 155 4.04 10.87 2.23
CA PRO A 155 4.93 12.02 2.30
C PRO A 155 4.15 13.25 1.81
N SER A 156 4.27 14.39 2.49
CA SER A 156 3.64 15.62 2.01
C SER A 156 4.12 15.91 0.59
N PRO A 157 3.21 16.26 -0.33
CA PRO A 157 3.57 16.70 -1.67
C PRO A 157 4.38 18.01 -1.67
N ASP A 158 4.45 18.69 -0.52
CA ASP A 158 5.22 19.92 -0.34
C ASP A 158 6.67 19.59 0.07
N PHE A 159 7.55 19.56 -0.92
CA PHE A 159 9.00 19.34 -0.79
C PHE A 159 9.72 20.30 0.18
N SER A 160 9.05 21.35 0.67
CA SER A 160 9.58 22.28 1.65
C SER A 160 9.62 21.73 3.08
N LEU A 161 8.93 20.60 3.37
CA LEU A 161 8.86 20.00 4.69
C LEU A 161 9.95 18.95 4.90
N VAL A 162 11.19 19.41 5.01
CA VAL A 162 12.40 18.65 5.39
C VAL A 162 12.18 17.77 6.65
N ASN A 163 11.20 18.10 7.49
CA ASN A 163 10.89 17.38 8.73
C ASN A 163 9.98 16.16 8.57
N GLU A 164 9.27 15.99 7.45
CA GLU A 164 8.41 14.79 7.24
C GLU A 164 9.21 13.57 6.84
N ASN A 165 10.24 13.75 6.01
CA ASN A 165 11.14 12.66 5.65
C ASN A 165 11.93 12.13 6.85
N LYS A 166 12.15 12.95 7.89
CA LYS A 166 12.86 12.53 9.11
C LYS A 166 12.15 11.45 9.88
N VAL A 167 10.81 11.46 9.92
CA VAL A 167 10.04 10.44 10.64
C VAL A 167 10.16 9.10 9.92
N LEU A 168 9.99 9.11 8.59
CA LEU A 168 10.18 7.91 7.76
C LEU A 168 11.62 7.39 7.87
N GLU A 169 12.61 8.27 7.78
CA GLU A 169 14.02 7.92 7.93
C GLU A 169 14.31 7.31 9.31
N ALA A 170 13.78 7.89 10.40
CA ALA A 170 13.91 7.34 11.74
C ALA A 170 13.24 5.97 11.87
N ALA A 171 12.06 5.79 11.27
CA ALA A 171 11.35 4.51 11.26
C ALA A 171 12.18 3.41 10.54
N TRP A 172 12.80 3.73 9.41
CA TRP A 172 13.69 2.79 8.74
C TRP A 172 14.99 2.54 9.52
N LYS A 173 15.56 3.57 10.17
CA LYS A 173 16.76 3.48 11.01
C LYS A 173 16.56 2.65 12.28
N LEU A 174 15.33 2.32 12.68
CA LEU A 174 15.10 1.32 13.72
C LEU A 174 15.79 0.00 13.38
N ALA A 175 15.83 -0.39 12.10
CA ALA A 175 16.55 -1.58 11.67
C ALA A 175 18.07 -1.50 11.87
N GLU A 176 18.63 -0.36 12.28
CA GLU A 176 20.03 -0.18 12.68
C GLU A 176 20.22 -0.28 14.20
N THR A 177 19.23 0.14 14.99
CA THR A 177 19.41 0.38 16.44
C THR A 177 18.75 -0.66 17.33
N VAL A 178 17.63 -1.26 16.91
CA VAL A 178 16.88 -2.23 17.74
C VAL A 178 17.53 -3.62 17.69
N PRO A 179 17.37 -4.45 18.74
CA PRO A 179 17.94 -5.80 18.75
C PRO A 179 17.29 -6.67 17.65
N ALA A 180 18.10 -7.51 16.99
CA ALA A 180 17.68 -8.36 15.89
C ALA A 180 16.96 -9.64 16.37
N THR A 181 15.87 -9.47 17.12
CA THR A 181 15.04 -10.57 17.64
C THR A 181 13.88 -10.89 16.70
N GLU A 182 13.26 -12.06 16.84
CA GLU A 182 12.07 -12.44 16.06
C GLU A 182 10.92 -11.45 16.23
N ALA A 183 10.69 -11.00 17.47
CA ALA A 183 9.63 -10.06 17.80
C ALA A 183 9.80 -8.73 17.08
N TRP A 184 11.03 -8.19 17.05
CA TRP A 184 11.34 -7.00 16.27
C TRP A 184 11.28 -7.25 14.77
N ALA A 185 11.72 -8.41 14.30
CA ALA A 185 11.65 -8.77 12.89
C ALA A 185 10.20 -8.80 12.38
N PHE A 186 9.29 -9.35 13.18
CA PHE A 186 7.85 -9.32 12.90
C PHE A 186 7.32 -7.88 12.82
N THR A 187 7.61 -7.05 13.84
CA THR A 187 7.15 -5.66 13.90
C THR A 187 7.70 -4.80 12.77
N LEU A 188 9.01 -4.82 12.53
CA LEU A 188 9.64 -4.05 11.45
C LEU A 188 9.25 -4.58 10.07
N GLY A 189 9.13 -5.90 9.90
CA GLY A 189 8.67 -6.51 8.66
C GLY A 189 7.29 -5.99 8.25
N HIS A 190 6.34 -5.93 9.20
CA HIS A 190 5.02 -5.36 8.95
C HIS A 190 5.08 -3.86 8.64
N LEU A 191 5.83 -3.09 9.42
CA LEU A 191 5.99 -1.65 9.22
C LEU A 191 6.57 -1.35 7.82
N PHE A 192 7.66 -2.02 7.44
CA PHE A 192 8.38 -1.76 6.20
C PHE A 192 7.54 -2.09 4.96
N GLU A 193 6.57 -3.01 5.04
CA GLU A 193 5.61 -3.23 3.95
C GLU A 193 4.72 -2.00 3.68
N GLN A 194 4.49 -1.17 4.70
CA GLN A 194 3.63 0.02 4.60
C GLN A 194 4.39 1.32 4.33
N LEU A 195 5.71 1.35 4.62
CA LEU A 195 6.53 2.55 4.43
C LEU A 195 6.83 2.83 2.96
N GLU A 196 6.84 4.14 2.65
CA GLU A 196 7.27 4.69 1.38
C GLU A 196 8.80 4.65 1.24
N THR A 197 9.29 4.45 0.00
CA THR A 197 10.72 4.28 -0.31
C THR A 197 11.32 5.47 -1.06
N ASP A 198 10.49 6.28 -1.74
CA ASP A 198 10.96 7.30 -2.69
C ASP A 198 11.69 8.49 -2.02
N TYR A 199 11.41 8.74 -0.73
CA TYR A 199 11.84 9.96 -0.02
C TYR A 199 12.85 9.71 1.12
N VAL A 200 13.32 8.48 1.27
CA VAL A 200 14.24 8.10 2.36
C VAL A 200 15.61 7.76 1.80
N SER A 201 16.65 8.24 2.49
CA SER A 201 18.04 7.91 2.22
C SER A 201 18.67 7.27 3.45
N ILE A 202 18.99 5.99 3.36
CA ILE A 202 19.82 5.29 4.35
C ILE A 202 21.13 4.92 3.68
N GLU A 203 22.23 5.22 4.36
CA GLU A 203 23.56 4.95 3.86
C GLU A 203 23.84 3.44 3.97
N LYS A 204 23.58 2.71 2.87
CA LYS A 204 23.82 1.25 2.69
C LYS A 204 22.78 0.33 3.36
N PRO A 205 21.53 0.31 2.86
CA PRO A 205 20.47 -0.54 3.40
C PRO A 205 20.80 -2.06 3.40
N LEU A 206 21.58 -2.53 2.42
CA LEU A 206 21.97 -3.95 2.36
C LEU A 206 22.99 -4.35 3.43
N VAL A 207 23.82 -3.41 3.91
CA VAL A 207 24.73 -3.66 5.03
C VAL A 207 23.94 -3.86 6.32
N ILE A 208 22.87 -3.08 6.49
CA ILE A 208 21.96 -3.21 7.63
C ILE A 208 21.18 -4.53 7.54
N ALA A 209 20.76 -4.92 6.34
CA ALA A 209 20.04 -6.17 6.09
C ALA A 209 20.83 -7.41 6.55
N ALA A 210 22.17 -7.38 6.47
CA ALA A 210 23.02 -8.48 6.92
C ALA A 210 22.90 -8.80 8.42
N ARG A 211 22.38 -7.88 9.25
CA ARG A 211 22.08 -8.15 10.66
C ARG A 211 20.84 -9.04 10.83
N TRP A 212 19.92 -9.00 9.89
CA TRP A 212 18.58 -9.59 10.00
C TRP A 212 18.53 -11.01 9.40
N HIS A 213 19.47 -11.85 9.83
CA HIS A 213 19.47 -13.29 9.56
C HIS A 213 19.14 -14.07 10.82
N VAL A 214 18.45 -15.20 10.64
CA VAL A 214 18.28 -16.19 11.72
C VAL A 214 19.66 -16.77 12.05
N ALA A 215 19.93 -16.94 13.34
CA ALA A 215 21.18 -17.54 13.79
C ALA A 215 21.25 -19.01 13.30
N PRO A 216 22.41 -19.51 12.83
CA PRO A 216 22.51 -20.87 12.30
C PRO A 216 22.17 -21.98 13.31
N ASP A 217 22.29 -21.69 14.60
CA ASP A 217 22.01 -22.59 15.72
C ASP A 217 20.57 -22.51 16.23
N ASP A 218 19.77 -21.54 15.79
CA ASP A 218 18.35 -21.44 16.10
C ASP A 218 17.53 -22.35 15.18
N ALA A 219 17.51 -23.65 15.52
CA ALA A 219 16.82 -24.67 14.72
C ALA A 219 15.32 -24.38 14.55
N GLU A 220 14.68 -23.82 15.57
CA GLU A 220 13.23 -23.57 15.59
C GLU A 220 12.85 -22.41 14.64
N ALA A 221 13.60 -21.30 14.69
CA ALA A 221 13.39 -20.19 13.78
C ALA A 221 13.73 -20.56 12.33
N ASN A 222 14.78 -21.35 12.11
CA ASN A 222 15.14 -21.86 10.78
C ASN A 222 14.05 -22.78 10.22
N GLU A 223 13.45 -23.65 11.05
CA GLU A 223 12.33 -24.49 10.63
C GLU A 223 11.09 -23.65 10.28
N ARG A 224 10.75 -22.64 11.09
CA ARG A 224 9.66 -21.69 10.77
C ARG A 224 9.89 -20.99 9.44
N GLN A 225 11.11 -20.53 9.16
CA GLN A 225 11.45 -19.88 7.89
C GLN A 225 11.32 -20.85 6.71
N ALA A 226 11.81 -22.08 6.85
CA ALA A 226 11.66 -23.12 5.84
C ALA A 226 10.18 -23.51 5.60
N MET A 227 9.34 -23.48 6.64
CA MET A 227 7.89 -23.65 6.51
C MET A 227 7.25 -22.47 5.75
N ALA A 228 7.67 -21.24 6.03
CA ALA A 228 7.19 -20.06 5.29
C ALA A 228 7.51 -20.18 3.79
N HIS A 229 8.74 -20.60 3.44
CA HIS A 229 9.15 -20.79 2.04
C HIS A 229 8.30 -21.84 1.31
N ARG A 230 7.98 -22.94 1.98
CA ARG A 230 7.09 -23.99 1.45
C ARG A 230 5.69 -23.48 1.13
N ASN A 231 5.26 -22.42 1.80
CA ASN A 231 3.96 -21.75 1.59
C ASN A 231 4.09 -20.46 0.75
N GLY A 232 5.17 -20.32 -0.04
CA GLY A 232 5.38 -19.16 -0.91
C GLY A 232 5.51 -17.84 -0.16
N SER A 233 5.93 -17.86 1.11
CA SER A 233 5.95 -16.69 1.99
C SER A 233 7.34 -16.45 2.58
N LEU A 234 7.63 -15.19 2.90
CA LEU A 234 8.84 -14.82 3.64
C LEU A 234 8.65 -14.99 5.15
N GLY A 235 9.69 -15.45 5.83
CA GLY A 235 9.79 -15.42 7.29
C GLY A 235 9.95 -14.01 7.85
N ASN A 236 9.84 -13.85 9.17
CA ASN A 236 9.86 -12.53 9.83
C ASN A 236 11.15 -11.74 9.53
N TRP A 237 12.32 -12.36 9.67
CA TRP A 237 13.62 -11.74 9.38
C TRP A 237 13.78 -11.36 7.89
N GLU A 238 13.28 -12.20 7.00
CA GLU A 238 13.32 -11.95 5.55
C GLU A 238 12.44 -10.77 5.15
N ARG A 239 11.33 -10.51 5.85
CA ARG A 239 10.50 -9.32 5.60
C ARG A 239 11.25 -8.03 5.90
N VAL A 240 12.06 -8.00 6.97
CA VAL A 240 12.95 -6.86 7.26
C VAL A 240 13.97 -6.68 6.14
N ARG A 241 14.66 -7.77 5.75
CA ARG A 241 15.63 -7.75 4.65
C ARG A 241 15.00 -7.32 3.32
N LYS A 242 13.77 -7.74 3.03
CA LYS A 242 13.00 -7.31 1.85
C LYS A 242 12.73 -5.80 1.91
N GLY A 243 12.28 -5.29 3.06
CA GLY A 243 12.08 -3.85 3.25
C GLY A 243 13.33 -3.04 2.96
N LEU A 244 14.46 -3.44 3.52
CA LEU A 244 15.76 -2.77 3.27
C LEU A 244 16.21 -2.93 1.81
N ALA A 245 16.02 -4.10 1.21
CA ALA A 245 16.31 -4.33 -0.21
C ALA A 245 15.45 -3.44 -1.12
N ARG A 246 14.20 -3.12 -0.75
CA ARG A 246 13.37 -2.16 -1.48
C ARG A 246 14.01 -0.77 -1.54
N LEU A 247 14.61 -0.31 -0.43
CA LEU A 247 15.38 0.95 -0.43
C LEU A 247 16.62 0.85 -1.33
N ALA A 248 17.28 -0.31 -1.34
CA ALA A 248 18.49 -0.54 -2.12
C ALA A 248 18.25 -0.51 -3.64
N LEU A 249 17.05 -0.83 -4.13
CA LEU A 249 16.71 -0.83 -5.57
C LEU A 249 16.92 0.52 -6.27
N ARG A 250 17.08 1.61 -5.51
CA ARG A 250 17.40 2.94 -6.06
C ARG A 250 18.85 3.06 -6.52
N VAL A 251 19.75 2.26 -5.95
CA VAL A 251 21.19 2.31 -6.20
C VAL A 251 21.72 1.00 -6.78
N GLU A 252 21.08 -0.12 -6.45
CA GLU A 252 21.42 -1.45 -6.96
C GLU A 252 20.73 -1.74 -8.30
N SER A 253 21.38 -2.53 -9.15
CA SER A 253 20.77 -2.95 -10.40
C SER A 253 19.72 -4.04 -10.17
N LEU A 254 18.63 -3.99 -10.94
CA LEU A 254 17.60 -5.02 -10.92
C LEU A 254 18.20 -6.43 -11.16
N ASP A 255 19.12 -6.55 -12.11
CA ASP A 255 19.74 -7.84 -12.41
C ASP A 255 20.57 -8.39 -11.25
N SER A 256 21.28 -7.52 -10.50
CA SER A 256 21.98 -7.90 -9.26
C SER A 256 21.00 -8.44 -8.22
N MET A 257 19.88 -7.74 -8.01
CA MET A 257 18.87 -8.13 -7.02
C MET A 257 18.18 -9.45 -7.37
N LEU A 258 17.88 -9.68 -8.66
CA LEU A 258 17.31 -10.93 -9.16
C LEU A 258 18.30 -12.11 -9.11
N ALA A 259 19.60 -11.83 -9.32
CA ALA A 259 20.65 -12.83 -9.26
C ALA A 259 21.03 -13.24 -7.82
N SER A 260 20.77 -12.37 -6.84
CA SER A 260 21.08 -12.60 -5.42
C SER A 260 20.66 -13.99 -4.93
N ASP A 261 21.47 -14.57 -4.04
CA ASP A 261 21.12 -15.79 -3.30
C ASP A 261 20.10 -15.53 -2.20
N ASP A 262 20.01 -14.29 -1.73
CA ASP A 262 19.02 -13.87 -0.73
C ASP A 262 17.62 -13.77 -1.34
N ILE A 263 16.71 -14.64 -0.88
CA ILE A 263 15.32 -14.69 -1.32
C ILE A 263 14.57 -13.38 -1.02
N ALA A 264 14.94 -12.67 0.06
CA ALA A 264 14.32 -11.41 0.43
C ALA A 264 14.65 -10.30 -0.58
N PHE A 265 15.85 -10.32 -1.16
CA PHE A 265 16.30 -9.32 -2.14
C PHE A 265 15.59 -9.53 -3.48
N ARG A 266 15.44 -10.80 -3.89
CA ARG A 266 14.64 -11.16 -5.05
C ARG A 266 13.17 -10.77 -4.86
N ALA A 267 12.60 -11.05 -3.69
CA ALA A 267 11.23 -10.64 -3.36
C ALA A 267 11.02 -9.13 -3.42
N ALA A 268 12.00 -8.33 -2.97
CA ALA A 268 11.94 -6.87 -3.12
C ALA A 268 11.85 -6.47 -4.60
N ALA A 269 12.70 -7.03 -5.46
CA ALA A 269 12.67 -6.79 -6.90
C ALA A 269 11.32 -7.20 -7.52
N TYR A 270 10.81 -8.39 -7.20
CA TYR A 270 9.50 -8.87 -7.67
C TYR A 270 8.36 -7.91 -7.31
N SER A 271 8.39 -7.35 -6.11
CA SER A 271 7.34 -6.48 -5.57
C SER A 271 7.33 -5.05 -6.12
N MET A 272 8.47 -4.53 -6.59
CA MET A 272 8.62 -3.10 -6.93
C MET A 272 9.02 -2.80 -8.37
N GLU A 273 9.76 -3.68 -9.03
CA GLU A 273 10.39 -3.33 -10.31
C GLU A 273 9.57 -3.69 -11.54
N ARG A 274 9.95 -3.12 -12.69
CA ARG A 274 9.33 -3.46 -13.99
C ARG A 274 10.00 -4.70 -14.57
N LEU A 275 9.54 -5.88 -14.15
CA LEU A 275 10.02 -7.15 -14.71
C LEU A 275 9.41 -7.41 -16.09
N ASN A 276 10.25 -7.87 -17.02
CA ASN A 276 9.78 -8.41 -18.29
C ASN A 276 9.36 -9.89 -18.16
N ALA A 277 8.72 -10.45 -19.19
CA ALA A 277 8.23 -11.83 -19.17
C ALA A 277 9.34 -12.87 -18.96
N LYS A 278 10.56 -12.62 -19.46
CA LYS A 278 11.71 -13.52 -19.26
C LYS A 278 12.15 -13.54 -17.81
N GLN A 279 12.27 -12.36 -17.18
CA GLN A 279 12.60 -12.23 -15.76
C GLN A 279 11.53 -12.86 -14.87
N LEU A 280 10.25 -12.66 -15.19
CA LEU A 280 9.13 -13.30 -14.49
C LEU A 280 9.20 -14.83 -14.56
N ARG A 281 9.43 -15.41 -15.75
CA ARG A 281 9.57 -16.87 -15.91
C ARG A 281 10.79 -17.42 -15.18
N ALA A 282 11.91 -16.70 -15.23
CA ALA A 282 13.12 -17.09 -14.52
C ALA A 282 12.93 -17.07 -13.00
N GLY A 283 12.30 -16.02 -12.47
CA GLY A 283 12.00 -15.91 -11.04
C GLY A 283 10.94 -16.93 -10.59
N TYR A 284 9.92 -17.21 -11.40
CA TYR A 284 8.92 -18.26 -11.08
C TYR A 284 9.57 -19.64 -11.00
N LYS A 285 10.49 -19.93 -11.92
CA LYS A 285 11.28 -21.17 -11.86
C LYS A 285 12.18 -21.24 -10.61
N LYS A 286 12.69 -20.12 -10.13
CA LYS A 286 13.61 -20.05 -8.97
C LYS A 286 12.87 -20.10 -7.63
N ASP A 287 11.78 -19.34 -7.51
CA ASP A 287 11.11 -19.03 -6.23
C ASP A 287 9.63 -19.42 -6.19
N GLY A 288 9.06 -19.94 -7.28
CA GLY A 288 7.71 -20.49 -7.33
C GLY A 288 6.63 -19.51 -6.87
N GLU A 289 5.81 -19.96 -5.93
CA GLU A 289 4.67 -19.20 -5.38
C GLU A 289 5.11 -17.84 -4.79
N LEU A 290 6.32 -17.73 -4.21
CA LEU A 290 6.78 -16.45 -3.67
C LEU A 290 6.85 -15.36 -4.74
N LEU A 291 7.41 -15.66 -5.92
CA LEU A 291 7.40 -14.69 -7.02
C LEU A 291 5.97 -14.28 -7.36
N LEU A 292 5.05 -15.25 -7.41
CA LEU A 292 3.67 -14.98 -7.78
C LEU A 292 2.97 -14.06 -6.77
N VAL A 293 3.15 -14.31 -5.46
CA VAL A 293 2.62 -13.48 -4.38
C VAL A 293 3.09 -12.03 -4.53
N GLU A 294 4.39 -11.84 -4.71
CA GLU A 294 5.01 -10.51 -4.77
C GLU A 294 4.66 -9.78 -6.07
N ALA A 295 4.68 -10.49 -7.20
CA ALA A 295 4.44 -9.91 -8.52
C ALA A 295 2.97 -9.54 -8.73
N ILE A 296 2.00 -10.25 -8.13
CA ILE A 296 0.59 -9.85 -8.15
C ILE A 296 0.39 -8.50 -7.45
N GLY A 297 1.11 -8.25 -6.35
CA GLY A 297 1.07 -6.97 -5.64
C GLY A 297 1.68 -5.79 -6.43
N ASN A 298 2.61 -6.07 -7.33
CA ASN A 298 3.35 -5.07 -8.08
C ASN A 298 2.51 -4.40 -9.17
N MET A 299 2.04 -3.18 -8.89
CA MET A 299 1.21 -2.41 -9.82
C MET A 299 1.84 -2.14 -11.19
N ARG A 300 3.17 -2.10 -11.29
CA ARG A 300 3.86 -1.82 -12.55
C ARG A 300 3.70 -2.97 -13.55
N LEU A 301 3.59 -4.21 -13.06
CA LEU A 301 3.36 -5.40 -13.89
C LEU A 301 1.95 -5.50 -14.45
N TRP A 302 0.99 -4.77 -13.89
CA TRP A 302 -0.37 -4.75 -14.42
C TRP A 302 -0.54 -3.79 -15.61
N GLN A 303 0.45 -2.94 -15.91
CA GLN A 303 0.35 -1.93 -16.96
C GLN A 303 0.32 -2.55 -18.37
N THR A 304 1.06 -3.64 -18.59
CA THR A 304 1.20 -4.25 -19.93
C THR A 304 0.44 -5.56 -20.05
N ARG A 305 -0.09 -5.83 -21.24
CA ARG A 305 -0.78 -7.09 -21.56
C ARG A 305 0.13 -8.31 -21.42
N VAL A 306 1.41 -8.16 -21.78
CA VAL A 306 2.39 -9.26 -21.79
C VAL A 306 2.67 -9.75 -20.37
N THR A 307 2.94 -8.83 -19.44
CA THR A 307 3.19 -9.16 -18.03
C THR A 307 1.93 -9.69 -17.35
N ARG A 308 0.75 -9.08 -17.59
CA ARG A 308 -0.54 -9.59 -17.07
C ARG A 308 -0.80 -11.03 -17.51
N ARG A 309 -0.64 -11.33 -18.80
CA ARG A 309 -0.78 -12.69 -19.33
C ARG A 309 0.22 -13.65 -18.71
N THR A 310 1.48 -13.24 -18.56
CA THR A 310 2.50 -14.08 -17.94
C THR A 310 2.13 -14.42 -16.48
N LEU A 311 1.64 -13.46 -15.70
CA LEU A 311 1.14 -13.71 -14.34
C LEU A 311 -0.07 -14.66 -14.35
N ARG A 312 -1.00 -14.45 -15.28
CA ARG A 312 -2.15 -15.34 -15.46
C ARG A 312 -1.72 -16.77 -15.80
N ASP A 313 -0.75 -16.95 -16.68
CA ASP A 313 -0.27 -18.28 -17.06
C ASP A 313 0.29 -19.02 -15.84
N PHE A 314 1.08 -18.36 -14.97
CA PHE A 314 1.58 -18.96 -13.73
C PHE A 314 0.47 -19.42 -12.78
N VAL A 315 -0.58 -18.59 -12.61
CA VAL A 315 -1.71 -18.89 -11.73
C VAL A 315 -2.48 -20.14 -12.18
N TRP A 316 -2.63 -20.34 -13.49
CA TRP A 316 -3.33 -21.51 -14.04
C TRP A 316 -2.43 -22.74 -14.14
N ASP A 317 -1.11 -22.57 -14.21
CA ASP A 317 -0.14 -23.66 -14.11
C ASP A 317 -0.04 -24.22 -12.68
N ASP A 318 -0.15 -23.37 -11.65
CA ASP A 318 -0.05 -23.76 -10.22
C ASP A 318 -1.33 -24.45 -9.69
N GLN A 319 -2.48 -24.18 -10.29
CA GLN A 319 -3.81 -24.75 -9.95
C GLN A 319 -4.25 -24.64 -8.47
N THR A 320 -3.56 -23.86 -7.63
CA THR A 320 -3.99 -23.62 -6.25
C THR A 320 -5.14 -22.61 -6.22
N SER A 321 -6.21 -22.90 -5.48
CA SER A 321 -7.39 -22.01 -5.40
C SER A 321 -7.03 -20.60 -4.90
N ASN A 322 -6.06 -20.51 -3.99
CA ASN A 322 -5.64 -19.25 -3.38
C ASN A 322 -4.95 -18.30 -4.36
N ALA A 323 -4.13 -18.82 -5.28
CA ALA A 323 -3.45 -18.01 -6.29
C ALA A 323 -4.47 -17.42 -7.30
N ILE A 324 -5.44 -18.24 -7.72
CA ILE A 324 -6.53 -17.86 -8.63
C ILE A 324 -7.37 -16.74 -8.01
N ASP A 325 -7.82 -16.91 -6.77
CA ASP A 325 -8.65 -15.93 -6.07
C ASP A 325 -7.90 -14.60 -5.86
N ARG A 326 -6.61 -14.66 -5.52
CA ARG A 326 -5.76 -13.47 -5.34
C ARG A 326 -5.58 -12.72 -6.65
N TYR A 327 -5.30 -13.44 -7.73
CA TYR A 327 -5.16 -12.85 -9.06
C TYR A 327 -6.46 -12.16 -9.49
N HIS A 328 -7.61 -12.84 -9.40
CA HIS A 328 -8.90 -12.27 -9.80
C HIS A 328 -9.29 -11.05 -8.97
N ARG A 329 -9.10 -11.09 -7.64
CA ARG A 329 -9.36 -9.94 -6.77
C ARG A 329 -8.51 -8.75 -7.18
N LYS A 330 -7.23 -8.98 -7.47
CA LYS A 330 -6.32 -7.91 -7.89
C LYS A 330 -6.68 -7.38 -9.28
N GLU A 331 -6.95 -8.26 -10.23
CA GLU A 331 -7.37 -7.87 -11.59
C GLU A 331 -8.64 -7.00 -11.55
N GLN A 332 -9.64 -7.38 -10.76
CA GLN A 332 -10.86 -6.58 -10.57
C GLN A 332 -10.56 -5.20 -9.97
N GLU A 333 -9.71 -5.13 -8.94
CA GLU A 333 -9.28 -3.88 -8.32
C GLU A 333 -8.59 -2.96 -9.35
N VAL A 334 -7.64 -3.51 -10.10
CA VAL A 334 -6.84 -2.75 -11.08
C VAL A 334 -7.69 -2.33 -12.26
N ARG A 335 -8.59 -3.19 -12.76
CA ARG A 335 -9.50 -2.84 -13.86
C ARG A 335 -10.46 -1.72 -13.47
N LYS A 336 -10.91 -1.69 -12.21
CA LYS A 336 -11.71 -0.59 -11.66
C LYS A 336 -10.94 0.72 -11.57
N LYS A 337 -9.67 0.68 -11.14
CA LYS A 337 -8.83 1.88 -10.95
C LYS A 337 -8.22 2.40 -12.27
N HIS A 338 -7.89 1.51 -13.20
CA HIS A 338 -7.16 1.79 -14.44
C HIS A 338 -7.79 1.07 -15.64
N PRO A 339 -9.05 1.38 -16.03
CA PRO A 339 -9.74 0.68 -17.11
C PRO A 339 -8.95 0.70 -18.43
N LYS A 340 -8.29 1.82 -18.73
CA LYS A 340 -7.49 2.01 -19.96
C LYS A 340 -6.36 1.00 -20.16
N TRP A 341 -5.83 0.40 -19.09
CA TRP A 341 -4.78 -0.62 -19.22
C TRP A 341 -5.32 -1.93 -19.81
N PHE A 342 -6.64 -2.13 -19.84
CA PHE A 342 -7.33 -3.33 -20.33
C PHE A 342 -8.07 -3.11 -21.67
N ASP A 343 -8.13 -1.89 -22.19
CA ASP A 343 -8.85 -1.57 -23.44
C ASP A 343 -8.30 -2.35 -24.65
N TYR A 344 -6.98 -2.59 -24.68
CA TYR A 344 -6.29 -3.35 -25.73
C TYR A 344 -6.48 -4.88 -25.64
N GLU A 345 -7.27 -5.37 -24.70
CA GLU A 345 -7.56 -6.81 -24.60
C GLU A 345 -8.60 -7.26 -25.63
N PHE A 346 -9.38 -6.33 -26.17
CA PHE A 346 -10.43 -6.56 -27.16
C PHE A 346 -10.15 -5.94 -28.55
N GLY A 347 -9.09 -5.14 -28.72
CA GLY A 347 -8.71 -4.52 -30.00
C GLY A 347 -7.31 -4.94 -30.45
N GLY A 348 -7.21 -5.60 -31.61
CA GLY A 348 -5.98 -6.17 -32.17
C GLY A 348 -4.98 -5.14 -32.74
N GLN A 349 -4.50 -4.21 -31.91
CA GLN A 349 -3.28 -3.45 -32.21
C GLN A 349 -2.32 -3.59 -31.04
N ALA A 350 -1.35 -4.48 -31.22
CA ALA A 350 -0.12 -4.45 -30.45
C ALA A 350 0.54 -3.09 -30.70
N MET A 351 0.92 -2.39 -29.63
CA MET A 351 2.06 -1.50 -29.78
C MET A 351 3.26 -2.38 -30.12
N ASP A 352 3.90 -1.99 -31.20
CA ASP A 352 5.02 -2.65 -31.86
C ASP A 352 6.23 -2.73 -30.93
N ASP A 353 6.37 -3.88 -30.27
CA ASP A 353 7.64 -4.34 -29.69
C ASP A 353 8.10 -5.55 -30.52
N GLY A 354 8.55 -5.27 -31.74
CA GLY A 354 9.59 -6.00 -32.48
C GLY A 354 9.63 -7.52 -32.32
N ASN A 355 8.70 -8.24 -32.95
CA ASN A 355 9.03 -9.47 -33.67
C ASN A 355 7.91 -9.82 -34.66
N ALA A 356 8.20 -9.67 -35.95
CA ALA A 356 7.31 -10.08 -37.03
C ALA A 356 7.47 -11.59 -37.25
N ASP A 357 6.52 -12.36 -36.72
CA ASP A 357 6.04 -13.62 -37.30
C ASP A 357 4.95 -14.18 -36.37
N ASN A 358 3.69 -13.97 -36.74
CA ASN A 358 2.54 -14.51 -36.02
C ASN A 358 2.00 -15.73 -36.79
N PRO A 359 2.32 -16.99 -36.40
CA PRO A 359 2.11 -18.17 -37.24
C PRO A 359 0.75 -18.86 -37.03
N PHE A 360 -0.27 -18.18 -36.49
CA PHE A 360 -1.53 -18.84 -36.11
C PHE A 360 -2.62 -18.72 -37.19
N PRO A 361 -3.35 -19.82 -37.49
CA PRO A 361 -4.48 -19.81 -38.41
C PRO A 361 -5.66 -19.01 -37.84
N ALA A 362 -6.48 -18.44 -38.73
CA ALA A 362 -7.63 -17.61 -38.37
C ALA A 362 -8.63 -18.37 -37.48
N THR A 363 -9.13 -17.69 -36.45
CA THR A 363 -10.07 -18.22 -35.47
C THR A 363 -11.52 -17.87 -35.84
N LYS A 364 -12.49 -18.53 -35.19
CA LYS A 364 -13.93 -18.23 -35.37
C LYS A 364 -14.29 -16.78 -35.01
N ALA A 365 -13.51 -16.16 -34.12
CA ALA A 365 -13.69 -14.75 -33.77
C ALA A 365 -13.37 -13.83 -34.96
N ASP A 366 -12.32 -14.15 -35.74
CA ASP A 366 -11.94 -13.38 -36.93
C ASP A 366 -13.03 -13.44 -38.01
N ILE A 367 -13.70 -14.58 -38.15
CA ILE A 367 -14.84 -14.78 -39.06
C ILE A 367 -16.05 -13.93 -38.63
N PHE A 368 -16.30 -13.85 -37.33
CA PHE A 368 -17.41 -13.07 -36.79
C PHE A 368 -17.17 -11.56 -36.99
N THR A 369 -15.92 -11.11 -36.82
CA THR A 369 -15.52 -9.73 -37.09
C THR A 369 -15.67 -9.39 -38.57
N LEU A 370 -15.24 -10.28 -39.48
CA LEU A 370 -15.42 -10.09 -40.93
C LEU A 370 -16.89 -10.06 -41.35
N SER A 371 -17.72 -10.95 -40.80
CA SER A 371 -19.17 -10.95 -41.04
C SER A 371 -19.83 -9.64 -40.59
N SER A 372 -19.40 -9.10 -39.44
CA SER A 372 -19.91 -7.84 -38.92
C SER A 372 -19.51 -6.63 -39.77
N GLN A 373 -18.31 -6.66 -40.34
CA GLN A 373 -17.79 -5.61 -41.24
C GLN A 373 -18.45 -5.67 -42.63
N LEU A 374 -18.73 -6.87 -43.15
CA LEU A 374 -19.50 -7.06 -44.40
C LEU A 374 -20.93 -6.55 -44.29
N ASN A 375 -21.57 -6.72 -43.12
CA ASN A 375 -22.91 -6.19 -42.87
C ASN A 375 -22.96 -4.66 -42.76
N HIS A 376 -21.84 -4.00 -42.45
CA HIS A 376 -21.80 -2.53 -42.30
C HIS A 376 -21.42 -1.81 -43.61
N ASN A 377 -20.79 -2.47 -44.57
CA ASN A 377 -20.28 -1.86 -45.80
C ASN A 377 -20.98 -2.39 -47.07
N ALA A 378 -22.31 -2.36 -47.09
CA ALA A 378 -23.08 -2.68 -48.31
C ALA A 378 -22.96 -1.63 -49.45
N ILE A 379 -22.00 -0.70 -49.36
CA ILE A 379 -21.72 0.28 -50.42
C ILE A 379 -20.20 0.32 -50.64
N GLY A 380 -19.70 -0.48 -51.58
CA GLY A 380 -18.32 -0.37 -52.09
C GLY A 380 -17.60 -1.70 -52.31
N LEU A 381 -17.79 -2.32 -53.48
CA LEU A 381 -17.06 -3.53 -53.90
C LEU A 381 -15.53 -3.34 -53.99
N ASN A 382 -15.02 -2.11 -54.02
CA ASN A 382 -13.59 -1.82 -54.08
C ASN A 382 -12.85 -2.01 -52.75
N ASP A 383 -13.54 -1.91 -51.60
CA ASP A 383 -12.91 -2.07 -50.27
C ASP A 383 -12.75 -3.54 -49.85
N ILE A 384 -13.36 -4.46 -50.61
CA ILE A 384 -13.35 -5.91 -50.33
C ILE A 384 -12.10 -6.58 -50.93
N VAL A 385 -11.50 -5.99 -51.97
CA VAL A 385 -10.36 -6.55 -52.72
C VAL A 385 -9.08 -6.72 -51.86
N PRO A 386 -8.68 -5.77 -50.99
CA PRO A 386 -7.51 -5.95 -50.14
C PRO A 386 -7.70 -7.04 -49.07
N VAL A 387 -8.92 -7.17 -48.54
CA VAL A 387 -9.28 -8.15 -47.50
C VAL A 387 -9.30 -9.57 -48.07
N LEU A 388 -9.87 -9.76 -49.26
CA LEU A 388 -9.83 -11.05 -49.96
C LEU A 388 -8.39 -11.45 -50.35
N ARG A 389 -7.54 -10.49 -50.71
CA ARG A 389 -6.12 -10.73 -51.02
C ARG A 389 -5.32 -11.12 -49.77
N ALA A 390 -5.62 -10.53 -48.62
CA ALA A 390 -5.03 -10.91 -47.33
C ALA A 390 -5.48 -12.30 -46.85
N LEU A 391 -6.71 -12.71 -47.19
CA LEU A 391 -7.23 -14.05 -46.90
C LEU A 391 -6.66 -15.13 -47.84
N GLY A 392 -6.48 -14.80 -49.13
CA GLY A 392 -5.86 -15.68 -50.11
C GLY A 392 -4.41 -16.04 -49.77
N ASN A 393 -3.68 -15.11 -49.12
CA ASN A 393 -2.32 -15.36 -48.64
C ASN A 393 -2.26 -16.22 -47.36
N ARG A 394 -3.40 -16.55 -46.73
CA ARG A 394 -3.48 -17.21 -45.42
C ARG A 394 -4.21 -18.57 -45.44
N THR A 395 -4.55 -19.13 -46.60
CA THR A 395 -5.42 -20.32 -46.68
C THR A 395 -4.82 -21.48 -47.50
N SER A 396 -4.94 -22.73 -47.02
CA SER A 396 -4.60 -23.95 -47.76
C SER A 396 -5.65 -24.27 -48.85
N TRP A 397 -5.20 -24.99 -49.90
CA TRP A 397 -5.93 -25.33 -51.15
C TRP A 397 -7.40 -25.78 -51.02
N ILE A 398 -7.81 -26.34 -49.89
CA ILE A 398 -9.18 -26.81 -49.65
C ILE A 398 -10.18 -25.63 -49.57
N TRP A 399 -9.74 -24.44 -49.16
CA TRP A 399 -10.60 -23.25 -49.07
C TRP A 399 -10.81 -22.50 -50.39
N CYS A 400 -9.92 -22.68 -51.37
CA CYS A 400 -10.05 -22.03 -52.68
C CYS A 400 -11.31 -22.50 -53.44
N PHE A 401 -11.74 -23.75 -53.26
CA PHE A 401 -12.96 -24.28 -53.88
C PHE A 401 -14.24 -23.67 -53.28
N SER A 402 -14.29 -23.46 -51.97
CA SER A 402 -15.45 -22.88 -51.29
C SER A 402 -15.61 -21.40 -51.59
N LEU A 403 -14.51 -20.65 -51.68
CA LEU A 403 -14.53 -19.23 -52.05
C LEU A 403 -14.86 -19.04 -53.54
N GLY A 404 -14.38 -19.92 -54.42
CA GLY A 404 -14.73 -19.93 -55.84
C GLY A 404 -16.23 -20.17 -56.09
N ALA A 405 -16.86 -21.07 -55.33
CA ALA A 405 -18.30 -21.31 -55.40
C ALA A 405 -19.12 -20.09 -54.92
N LEU A 406 -18.65 -19.40 -53.88
CA LEU A 406 -19.32 -18.21 -53.33
C LEU A 406 -19.25 -17.01 -54.30
N VAL A 407 -18.10 -16.79 -54.94
CA VAL A 407 -17.93 -15.72 -55.94
C VAL A 407 -18.75 -16.01 -57.20
N ALA A 408 -18.85 -17.27 -57.64
CA ALA A 408 -19.70 -17.65 -58.77
C ALA A 408 -21.21 -17.43 -58.50
N SER A 409 -21.66 -17.60 -57.25
CA SER A 409 -23.06 -17.34 -56.87
C SER A 409 -23.41 -15.85 -56.76
N VAL A 410 -22.44 -14.98 -56.49
CA VAL A 410 -22.64 -13.52 -56.40
C VAL A 410 -22.60 -12.85 -57.78
N LEU A 411 -21.90 -13.43 -58.76
CA LEU A 411 -21.84 -12.92 -60.14
C LEU A 411 -23.07 -13.27 -61.00
N HIS A 412 -24.02 -14.07 -60.48
CA HIS A 412 -25.26 -14.46 -61.15
C HIS A 412 -26.51 -13.73 -60.65
N PHE A 413 -26.36 -12.67 -59.83
CA PHE A 413 -27.44 -11.80 -59.39
C PHE A 413 -27.26 -10.36 -59.88
#